data_AF-A0A840NI77-F1
#
_entry.id   AF-A0A840NI77-F1
#
_cell.length_a   1.000
_cell.length_b   1.000
_cell.length_c   1.000
_cell.angle_alpha   90.00
_cell.angle_beta   90.00
_cell.angle_gamma   90.00
#
_symmetry.space_group_name_H-M   'P 1'
#
loop_
_entity.id
_entity.type
_entity.pdbx_description
1 polymer ?
#
loop_
_entity_poly.entity_id
_entity_poly.type
_entity_poly.pdbx_seq_one_letter_code
_entity_poly.pdbx_strand_id
1 'polypeptide(L)'
;MPGLTAVTDEYASDEIAARLEQTRAFLAGKFRTHDQARLLLSPVAELSPLLVEDMRKLAEHRPLALFVDNYEHTAALLEPWLLRLLEGRFGELPMNLVLVVAGQHPLDVNNWGEYAPITQNWHLEPFTQDEIRALLGGRGITDVTVLGSVSRLSGGLPLLVSKLADEVRDSASLADPGRGRGRARGRAARRVPARARRGCAGRSGRAGPGG
;
A
#
# COMPACT_ATOMS: atom_id res chain seq x y z
N MET A 1 29.08 20.98 -1.71
CA MET A 1 28.99 21.20 -0.26
C MET A 1 28.91 19.85 0.43
N PRO A 2 29.87 19.48 1.30
CA PRO A 2 29.80 18.27 2.12
C PRO A 2 29.05 18.53 3.43
N GLY A 3 28.43 17.49 3.99
CA GLY A 3 27.93 17.47 5.37
C GLY A 3 26.41 17.42 5.51
N LEU A 4 25.84 16.20 5.47
CA LEU A 4 24.56 15.90 6.12
C LEU A 4 24.43 14.38 6.33
N THR A 5 25.30 13.82 7.17
CA THR A 5 25.13 12.46 7.71
C THR A 5 25.50 12.50 9.19
N ALA A 6 24.68 11.82 10.00
CA ALA A 6 24.74 11.65 11.45
C ALA A 6 23.88 12.62 12.29
N VAL A 7 22.55 12.39 12.32
CA VAL A 7 21.74 12.35 13.57
C VAL A 7 20.46 11.52 13.29
N THR A 8 20.52 10.19 13.34
CA THR A 8 19.29 9.36 13.44
C THR A 8 19.46 8.08 14.28
N ASP A 9 20.65 7.81 14.84
CA ASP A 9 20.94 6.48 15.41
C ASP A 9 20.38 6.26 16.83
N GLU A 10 20.26 7.32 17.63
CA GLU A 10 19.95 7.17 19.06
C GLU A 10 18.44 7.08 19.36
N TYR A 11 17.61 7.86 18.66
CA TYR A 11 16.15 7.86 18.84
C TYR A 11 15.46 6.62 18.27
N ALA A 12 16.06 5.98 17.25
CA ALA A 12 15.53 4.75 16.67
C ALA A 12 15.66 3.55 17.65
N SER A 13 16.69 3.56 18.50
CA SER A 13 17.02 2.43 19.38
C SER A 13 15.96 2.19 20.46
N ASP A 14 15.49 3.24 21.13
CA ASP A 14 14.48 3.13 22.21
C ASP A 14 13.10 2.72 21.67
N GLU A 15 12.71 3.22 20.49
CA GLU A 15 11.44 2.83 19.85
C GLU A 15 11.49 1.38 19.35
N ILE A 16 12.62 0.96 18.80
CA ILE A 16 12.87 -0.43 18.38
C ILE A 16 12.84 -1.36 19.60
N ALA A 17 13.49 -0.97 20.70
CA ALA A 17 13.49 -1.74 21.93
C ALA A 17 12.09 -1.89 22.54
N ALA A 18 11.31 -0.80 22.58
CA ALA A 18 9.93 -0.83 23.06
C ALA A 18 9.03 -1.72 22.19
N ARG A 19 9.19 -1.66 20.86
CA ARG A 19 8.47 -2.55 19.93
C ARG A 19 8.87 -4.01 20.06
N LEU A 20 10.16 -4.28 20.28
CA LEU A 20 10.67 -5.62 20.52
C LEU A 20 10.07 -6.20 21.81
N GLU A 21 10.01 -5.41 22.88
CA GLU A 21 9.45 -5.85 24.16
C GLU A 21 7.93 -6.09 24.06
N GLN A 22 7.20 -5.21 23.37
CA GLN A 22 5.77 -5.38 23.15
C GLN A 22 5.47 -6.65 22.31
N THR A 23 6.30 -6.91 21.31
CA THR A 23 6.22 -8.14 20.51
C THR A 23 6.54 -9.36 21.36
N ARG A 24 7.58 -9.30 22.19
CA ARG A 24 7.97 -10.36 23.12
C ARG A 24 6.84 -10.69 24.10
N ALA A 25 6.20 -9.69 24.69
CA ALA A 25 5.07 -9.87 25.60
C ALA A 25 3.85 -10.50 24.90
N PHE A 26 3.52 -10.04 23.69
CA PHE A 26 2.45 -10.62 22.89
C PHE A 26 2.70 -12.09 22.56
N LEU A 27 3.92 -12.42 22.16
CA LEU A 27 4.34 -13.79 21.85
C LEU A 27 4.35 -14.68 23.10
N ALA A 28 4.86 -14.18 24.24
CA ALA A 28 4.87 -14.90 25.50
C ALA A 28 3.45 -15.26 25.99
N GLY A 29 2.46 -14.39 25.75
CA GLY A 29 1.06 -14.67 26.06
C GLY A 29 0.40 -15.71 25.14
N LYS A 30 0.93 -15.93 23.93
CA LYS A 30 0.33 -16.80 22.91
C LYS A 30 0.95 -18.21 22.85
N PHE A 31 2.22 -18.38 23.26
CA PHE A 31 2.97 -19.65 23.13
C PHE A 31 3.40 -20.22 24.50
N ARG A 32 3.32 -21.55 24.68
CA ARG A 32 3.69 -22.26 25.94
C ARG A 32 5.21 -22.38 26.13
N THR A 33 5.65 -22.60 27.36
CA THR A 33 7.00 -22.33 27.89
C THR A 33 8.20 -22.95 27.15
N HIS A 34 8.04 -24.10 26.48
CA HIS A 34 9.15 -24.71 25.72
C HIS A 34 9.27 -24.16 24.29
N ASP A 35 8.15 -23.79 23.66
CA ASP A 35 8.14 -23.09 22.36
C ASP A 35 8.71 -21.67 22.48
N GLN A 36 8.58 -21.04 23.65
CA GLN A 36 9.09 -19.68 23.88
C GLN A 36 10.60 -19.56 23.67
N ALA A 37 11.39 -20.57 24.07
CA ALA A 37 12.85 -20.52 23.91
C ALA A 37 13.26 -20.57 22.42
N ARG A 38 12.63 -21.45 21.62
CA ARG A 38 12.88 -21.51 20.17
C ARG A 38 12.37 -20.27 19.44
N LEU A 39 11.21 -19.76 19.84
CA LEU A 39 10.65 -18.53 19.29
C LEU A 39 11.56 -17.33 19.51
N LEU A 40 12.27 -17.27 20.64
CA LEU A 40 13.25 -16.22 20.92
C LEU A 40 14.56 -16.41 20.13
N LEU A 41 14.97 -17.65 19.86
CA LEU A 41 16.21 -17.97 19.16
C LEU A 41 16.07 -17.92 17.63
N SER A 42 14.89 -18.23 17.11
CA SER A 42 14.63 -18.32 15.66
C SER A 42 13.19 -17.92 15.33
N PRO A 43 12.79 -16.67 15.63
CA PRO A 43 11.41 -16.22 15.49
C PRO A 43 10.87 -16.38 14.07
N VAL A 44 11.70 -16.12 13.06
CA VAL A 44 11.29 -16.25 11.65
C VAL A 44 10.98 -17.70 11.30
N ALA A 45 11.78 -18.66 11.78
CA ALA A 45 11.56 -20.08 11.46
C ALA A 45 10.28 -20.63 12.12
N GLU A 46 9.96 -20.15 13.32
CA GLU A 46 8.77 -20.59 14.07
C GLU A 46 7.49 -19.86 13.63
N LEU A 47 7.57 -18.53 13.39
CA LEU A 47 6.39 -17.71 13.08
C LEU A 47 5.97 -17.76 11.62
N SER A 48 6.90 -17.95 10.67
CA SER A 48 6.55 -17.92 9.25
C SER A 48 5.59 -19.05 8.87
N PRO A 49 5.80 -20.32 9.32
CA PRO A 49 4.84 -21.38 9.03
C PRO A 49 3.47 -21.15 9.67
N LEU A 50 3.43 -20.61 10.89
CA LEU A 50 2.19 -20.27 11.58
C LEU A 50 1.43 -19.15 10.85
N LEU A 51 2.15 -18.15 10.33
CA LEU A 51 1.58 -17.09 9.52
C LEU A 51 0.96 -17.65 8.23
N VAL A 52 1.66 -18.53 7.52
CA VAL A 52 1.14 -19.18 6.30
C VAL A 52 -0.13 -19.97 6.60
N GLU A 53 -0.14 -20.73 7.70
CA GLU A 53 -1.32 -21.50 8.12
C GLU A 53 -2.51 -20.59 8.46
N ASP A 54 -2.28 -19.48 9.16
CA ASP A 54 -3.33 -18.50 9.45
C ASP A 54 -3.81 -17.80 8.16
N MET A 55 -2.92 -17.49 7.22
CA MET A 55 -3.29 -16.98 5.90
C MET A 55 -4.14 -17.98 5.14
N ARG A 56 -3.81 -19.27 5.16
CA ARG A 56 -4.58 -20.33 4.50
C ARG A 56 -6.01 -20.40 5.04
N LYS A 57 -6.18 -20.41 6.36
CA LYS A 57 -7.52 -20.39 7.01
C LYS A 57 -8.33 -19.16 6.63
N LEU A 58 -7.69 -17.99 6.58
CA LEU A 58 -8.35 -16.76 6.18
C LEU A 58 -8.74 -16.80 4.69
N ALA A 59 -7.88 -17.37 3.86
CA ALA A 59 -8.07 -17.53 2.43
C ALA A 59 -9.24 -18.45 2.06
N GLU A 60 -9.60 -19.41 2.91
CA GLU A 60 -10.76 -20.30 2.72
C GLU A 60 -12.08 -19.50 2.56
N HIS A 61 -12.16 -18.32 3.18
CA HIS A 61 -13.39 -17.53 3.26
C HIS A 61 -13.34 -16.24 2.43
N ARG A 62 -12.15 -15.76 2.07
CA ARG A 62 -11.96 -14.48 1.36
C ARG A 62 -10.61 -14.42 0.64
N PRO A 63 -10.49 -13.73 -0.51
CA PRO A 63 -9.20 -13.41 -1.09
C PRO A 63 -8.31 -12.63 -0.13
N LEU A 64 -7.00 -12.84 -0.21
CA LEU A 64 -6.01 -12.13 0.60
C LEU A 64 -5.10 -11.29 -0.29
N ALA A 65 -4.76 -10.11 0.20
CA ALA A 65 -3.76 -9.26 -0.42
C ALA A 65 -2.70 -8.88 0.64
N LEU A 66 -1.44 -9.17 0.36
CA LEU A 66 -0.30 -8.80 1.18
C LEU A 66 0.42 -7.64 0.50
N PHE A 67 0.45 -6.48 1.16
CA PHE A 67 1.13 -5.29 0.67
C PHE A 67 2.46 -5.11 1.40
N VAL A 68 3.53 -5.00 0.63
CA VAL A 68 4.86 -4.61 1.10
C VAL A 68 5.16 -3.26 0.48
N ASP A 69 5.31 -2.24 1.32
CA ASP A 69 5.54 -0.86 0.90
C ASP A 69 6.98 -0.42 1.26
N ASN A 70 7.44 0.66 0.66
CA ASN A 70 8.81 1.17 0.80
C ASN A 70 9.86 0.07 0.57
N TYR A 71 9.68 -0.71 -0.50
CA TYR A 71 10.50 -1.89 -0.75
C TYR A 71 11.99 -1.56 -0.87
N GLU A 72 12.35 -0.36 -1.34
CA GLU A 72 13.72 0.14 -1.36
C GLU A 72 14.44 0.13 0.01
N HIS A 73 13.68 0.18 1.12
CA HIS A 73 14.23 0.17 2.47
C HIS A 73 14.00 -1.16 3.18
N THR A 74 12.94 -1.89 2.82
CA THR A 74 12.62 -3.17 3.47
C THR A 74 13.23 -4.39 2.76
N ALA A 75 13.63 -4.28 1.49
CA ALA A 75 14.07 -5.40 0.66
C ALA A 75 15.23 -6.19 1.27
N ALA A 76 16.23 -5.52 1.86
CA ALA A 76 17.39 -6.19 2.45
C ALA A 76 17.01 -7.27 3.49
N LEU A 77 15.91 -7.05 4.23
CA LEU A 77 15.39 -8.01 5.20
C LEU A 77 14.27 -8.88 4.60
N LEU A 78 13.32 -8.27 3.88
CA LEU A 78 12.10 -8.96 3.44
C LEU A 78 12.30 -9.77 2.16
N GLU A 79 13.18 -9.38 1.24
CA GLU A 79 13.34 -10.08 -0.03
C GLU A 79 13.69 -11.56 0.15
N PRO A 80 14.72 -11.93 0.95
CA PRO A 80 15.06 -13.34 1.14
C PRO A 80 13.95 -14.11 1.87
N TRP A 81 13.12 -13.42 2.64
CA TRP A 81 11.97 -14.03 3.30
C TRP A 81 10.79 -14.25 2.35
N LEU A 82 10.47 -13.26 1.50
CA LEU A 82 9.41 -13.34 0.49
C LEU A 82 9.73 -14.40 -0.56
N LEU A 83 10.97 -14.50 -1.03
CA LEU A 83 11.35 -15.53 -2.00
C LEU A 83 11.19 -16.94 -1.39
N ARG A 84 11.63 -17.15 -0.14
CA ARG A 84 11.40 -18.41 0.59
C ARG A 84 9.91 -18.70 0.80
N LEU A 85 9.09 -17.67 1.03
CA LEU A 85 7.65 -17.80 1.16
C LEU A 85 7.03 -18.28 -0.16
N LEU A 86 7.42 -17.68 -1.29
CA LEU A 86 6.95 -18.04 -2.63
C LEU A 86 7.44 -19.42 -3.09
N GLU A 87 8.64 -19.82 -2.68
CA GLU A 87 9.18 -21.18 -2.83
C GLU A 87 8.42 -22.23 -1.98
N GLY A 88 7.48 -21.81 -1.12
CA GLY A 88 6.73 -22.70 -0.25
C GLY A 88 7.54 -23.24 0.94
N ARG A 89 8.68 -22.62 1.29
CA ARG A 89 9.56 -23.08 2.39
C ARG A 89 8.89 -23.03 3.77
N PHE A 90 7.82 -22.26 3.90
CA PHE A 90 7.06 -22.12 5.14
C PHE A 90 5.69 -22.82 5.07
N GLY A 91 5.40 -23.56 4.00
CA GLY A 91 4.11 -24.19 3.74
C GLY A 91 3.47 -23.71 2.44
N GLU A 92 2.37 -24.36 2.04
CA GLU A 92 1.66 -24.02 0.81
C GLU A 92 0.90 -22.70 0.96
N LEU A 93 1.17 -21.76 0.03
CA LEU A 93 0.46 -20.50 -0.03
C LEU A 93 -0.96 -20.69 -0.58
N PRO A 94 -1.96 -19.94 -0.08
CA PRO A 94 -3.29 -20.02 -0.64
C PRO A 94 -3.34 -19.45 -2.07
N MET A 95 -4.02 -20.17 -2.96
CA MET A 95 -4.13 -19.85 -4.40
C MET A 95 -4.76 -18.48 -4.72
N ASN A 96 -5.46 -17.88 -3.76
CA ASN A 96 -6.13 -16.58 -3.89
C ASN A 96 -5.39 -15.44 -3.15
N LEU A 97 -4.11 -15.66 -2.83
CA LEU A 97 -3.22 -14.62 -2.33
C LEU A 97 -2.70 -13.75 -3.49
N VAL A 98 -2.80 -12.44 -3.32
CA VAL A 98 -2.12 -11.46 -4.17
C VAL A 98 -1.02 -10.81 -3.35
N LEU A 99 0.23 -10.99 -3.77
CA LEU A 99 1.37 -10.24 -3.23
C LEU A 99 1.53 -8.95 -4.03
N VAL A 100 1.56 -7.81 -3.35
CA VAL A 100 1.83 -6.50 -3.93
C VAL A 100 3.09 -5.96 -3.30
N VAL A 101 4.10 -5.70 -4.13
CA VAL A 101 5.33 -5.03 -3.72
C VAL A 101 5.33 -3.64 -4.32
N ALA A 102 5.37 -2.63 -3.47
CA ALA A 102 5.40 -1.22 -3.83
C ALA A 102 6.77 -0.64 -3.46
N GLY A 103 7.39 0.01 -4.44
CA GLY A 103 8.68 0.66 -4.28
C GLY A 103 8.96 1.58 -5.46
N GLN A 104 10.03 2.37 -5.34
CA GLN A 104 10.40 3.35 -6.37
C GLN A 104 11.07 2.72 -7.60
N HIS A 105 11.66 1.54 -7.43
CA HIS A 105 12.42 0.85 -8.46
C HIS A 105 11.74 -0.48 -8.84
N PRO A 106 11.89 -0.95 -10.08
CA PRO A 106 11.50 -2.30 -10.47
C PRO A 106 12.19 -3.36 -9.62
N LEU A 107 11.55 -4.53 -9.48
CA LEU A 107 12.16 -5.68 -8.83
C LEU A 107 13.39 -6.17 -9.61
N ASP A 108 14.42 -6.64 -8.89
CA ASP A 108 15.62 -7.19 -9.51
C ASP A 108 15.30 -8.49 -10.26
N VAL A 109 15.52 -8.48 -11.57
CA VAL A 109 15.25 -9.60 -12.47
C VAL A 109 16.07 -10.84 -12.09
N ASN A 110 17.25 -10.68 -11.48
CA ASN A 110 18.07 -11.81 -11.06
C ASN A 110 17.41 -12.61 -9.93
N ASN A 111 16.69 -11.94 -9.03
CA ASN A 111 16.04 -12.56 -7.87
C ASN A 111 14.59 -12.93 -8.15
N TRP A 112 13.88 -12.11 -8.93
CA TRP A 112 12.44 -12.24 -9.18
C TRP A 112 12.09 -12.83 -10.55
N GLY A 113 13.10 -13.14 -11.38
CA GLY A 113 12.91 -13.58 -12.77
C GLY A 113 12.03 -14.82 -12.93
N GLU A 114 12.10 -15.77 -11.99
CA GLU A 114 11.25 -16.97 -11.99
C GLU A 114 9.75 -16.62 -11.85
N TYR A 115 9.44 -15.54 -11.14
CA TYR A 115 8.07 -15.09 -10.91
C TYR A 115 7.57 -14.11 -11.98
N ALA A 116 8.39 -13.72 -12.95
CA ALA A 116 8.03 -12.78 -14.00
C ALA A 116 6.75 -13.18 -14.79
N PRO A 117 6.51 -14.47 -15.15
CA PRO A 117 5.31 -14.87 -15.89
C PRO A 117 3.99 -14.65 -15.13
N ILE A 118 4.05 -14.56 -13.80
CA ILE A 118 2.88 -14.37 -12.93
C ILE A 118 2.84 -12.98 -12.27
N THR A 119 3.78 -12.10 -12.62
CA THR A 119 3.91 -10.75 -12.06
C THR A 119 3.37 -9.71 -13.03
N GLN A 120 2.58 -8.76 -12.50
CA GLN A 120 2.14 -7.58 -13.25
C GLN A 120 2.75 -6.32 -12.63
N ASN A 121 3.53 -5.59 -13.42
CA ASN A 121 4.14 -4.32 -13.01
C ASN A 121 3.22 -3.14 -13.35
N TRP A 122 3.02 -2.25 -12.38
CA TRP A 122 2.24 -1.02 -12.53
C TRP A 122 3.14 0.17 -12.23
N HIS A 123 3.36 1.01 -13.24
CA HIS A 123 4.10 2.26 -13.08
C HIS A 123 3.12 3.40 -12.74
N LEU A 124 3.36 4.05 -11.61
CA LEU A 124 2.56 5.19 -11.15
C LEU A 124 3.26 6.49 -11.56
N GLU A 125 2.73 7.12 -12.62
CA GLU A 125 3.21 8.41 -13.09
C GLU A 125 2.64 9.56 -12.24
N PRO A 126 3.32 10.72 -12.20
CA PRO A 126 2.72 11.95 -11.70
C PRO A 126 1.43 12.28 -12.45
N PHE A 127 0.50 12.98 -11.80
CA PHE A 127 -0.75 13.40 -12.42
C PHE A 127 -0.52 14.29 -13.63
N THR A 128 -1.32 14.02 -14.66
CA THR A 128 -1.48 14.87 -15.84
C THR A 128 -2.20 16.17 -15.49
N GLN A 129 -2.09 17.17 -16.35
CA GLN A 129 -2.81 18.44 -16.19
C GLN A 129 -4.33 18.27 -16.05
N ASP A 130 -4.89 17.31 -16.77
CA ASP A 130 -6.32 17.05 -16.75
C ASP A 130 -6.76 16.41 -15.43
N GLU A 131 -5.95 15.52 -14.86
CA GLU A 131 -6.19 14.93 -13.55
C GLU A 131 -6.05 15.95 -12.43
N ILE A 132 -5.05 16.83 -12.51
CA ILE A 132 -4.91 17.96 -11.57
C ILE A 132 -6.15 18.85 -11.65
N ARG A 133 -6.59 19.21 -12.87
CA ARG A 133 -7.80 20.02 -13.07
C ARG A 133 -9.03 19.34 -12.50
N ALA A 134 -9.20 18.04 -12.73
CA ALA A 134 -10.32 17.26 -12.20
C ALA A 134 -10.30 17.23 -10.66
N LEU A 135 -9.13 17.03 -10.05
CA LEU A 135 -8.97 17.04 -8.60
C LEU A 135 -9.27 18.41 -7.98
N LEU A 136 -8.76 19.49 -8.58
CA LEU A 136 -9.04 20.86 -8.13
C LEU A 136 -10.50 21.24 -8.35
N GLY A 137 -11.09 20.85 -9.48
CA GLY A 137 -12.50 21.08 -9.78
C GLY A 137 -13.42 20.38 -8.77
N GLY A 138 -13.11 19.14 -8.37
CA GLY A 138 -13.80 18.43 -7.29
C GLY A 138 -13.69 19.14 -5.92
N ARG A 139 -12.72 20.04 -5.77
CA ARG A 139 -12.51 20.88 -4.60
C ARG A 139 -13.14 22.28 -4.71
N GLY A 140 -13.81 22.59 -5.81
CA GLY A 140 -14.39 23.91 -6.11
C GLY A 140 -13.37 24.94 -6.60
N ILE A 141 -12.14 24.52 -6.93
CA ILE A 141 -11.08 25.39 -7.42
C ILE A 141 -11.07 25.28 -8.95
N THR A 142 -11.59 26.30 -9.62
CA THR A 142 -11.69 26.37 -11.09
C THR A 142 -10.82 27.46 -11.70
N ASP A 143 -10.13 28.24 -10.87
CA ASP A 143 -9.26 29.32 -11.33
C ASP A 143 -8.05 28.75 -12.10
N VAL A 144 -7.90 29.20 -13.36
CA VAL A 144 -6.85 28.77 -14.29
C VAL A 144 -5.44 29.18 -13.81
N THR A 145 -5.30 30.33 -13.17
CA THR A 145 -4.03 30.81 -12.61
C THR A 145 -3.61 29.95 -11.42
N VAL A 146 -4.57 29.57 -10.57
CA VAL A 146 -4.32 28.65 -9.45
C VAL A 146 -3.95 27.27 -9.97
N LEU A 147 -4.66 26.74 -10.98
CA LEU A 147 -4.34 25.46 -11.61
C LEU A 147 -2.88 25.43 -12.12
N GLY A 148 -2.46 26.47 -12.85
CA GLY A 148 -1.09 26.58 -13.35
C GLY A 148 -0.03 26.65 -12.24
N SER A 149 -0.35 27.35 -11.14
CA SER A 149 0.54 27.47 -9.98
C SER A 149 0.64 26.15 -9.21
N VAL A 150 -0.48 25.48 -8.93
CA VAL A 150 -0.53 24.18 -8.25
C VAL A 150 0.19 23.13 -9.08
N SER A 151 -0.02 23.09 -10.39
CA SER A 151 0.67 22.12 -11.25
C SER A 151 2.18 22.33 -11.22
N ARG A 152 2.65 23.57 -11.38
CA ARG A 152 4.10 23.89 -11.38
C ARG A 152 4.75 23.56 -10.03
N LEU A 153 4.09 23.88 -8.92
CA LEU A 153 4.64 23.70 -7.57
C LEU A 153 4.58 22.24 -7.09
N SER A 154 3.56 21.48 -7.50
CA SER A 154 3.42 20.08 -7.10
C SER A 154 4.22 19.11 -7.96
N GLY A 155 4.63 19.51 -9.17
CA GLY A 155 5.22 18.60 -10.15
C GLY A 155 4.29 17.44 -10.54
N GLY A 156 2.98 17.58 -10.34
CA GLY A 156 1.99 16.52 -10.56
C GLY A 156 1.93 15.47 -9.46
N LEU A 157 2.68 15.59 -8.36
CA LEU A 157 2.62 14.63 -7.27
C LEU A 157 1.25 14.71 -6.55
N PRO A 158 0.44 13.62 -6.53
CA PRO A 158 -0.93 13.66 -6.03
C PRO A 158 -1.07 14.23 -4.61
N LEU A 159 -0.14 13.85 -3.73
CA LEU A 159 -0.12 14.33 -2.35
C LEU A 159 0.14 15.84 -2.27
N LEU A 160 1.07 16.37 -3.06
CA LEU A 160 1.38 17.81 -3.08
C LEU A 160 0.24 18.60 -3.72
N VAL A 161 -0.34 18.10 -4.81
CA VAL A 161 -1.54 18.69 -5.43
C VAL A 161 -2.66 18.81 -4.39
N SER A 162 -2.89 17.75 -3.62
CA SER A 162 -3.90 17.74 -2.56
C SER A 162 -3.61 18.76 -1.47
N LYS A 163 -2.37 18.83 -0.96
CA LYS A 163 -1.98 19.78 0.09
C LYS A 163 -2.12 21.23 -0.35
N LEU A 164 -1.59 21.57 -1.53
CA LEU A 164 -1.71 22.92 -2.09
C LEU A 164 -3.17 23.32 -2.34
N ALA A 165 -4.00 22.37 -2.78
CA ALA A 165 -5.42 22.64 -2.96
C ALA A 165 -6.15 22.96 -1.64
N ASP A 166 -5.75 22.30 -0.55
CA ASP A 166 -6.33 22.54 0.77
C ASP A 166 -5.87 23.92 1.32
N GLU A 167 -4.59 24.30 1.13
CA GLU A 167 -4.07 25.65 1.47
C GLU A 167 -4.75 26.78 0.69
N VAL A 168 -5.00 26.58 -0.60
CA VAL A 168 -5.74 27.55 -1.44
C VAL A 168 -7.17 27.74 -0.93
N ARG A 169 -7.82 26.66 -0.50
CA ARG A 169 -9.17 26.75 0.06
C ARG A 169 -9.18 27.51 1.38
N ASP A 170 -8.24 27.22 2.27
CA ASP A 170 -8.18 27.85 3.58
C ASP A 170 -7.90 29.35 3.45
N SER A 171 -7.02 29.75 2.54
CA SER A 171 -6.79 31.17 2.23
C SER A 171 -8.00 31.87 1.60
N ALA A 172 -8.73 31.20 0.69
CA ALA A 172 -9.99 31.72 0.15
C ALA A 172 -11.07 31.88 1.24
N SER A 173 -11.13 30.97 2.22
CA SER A 173 -12.05 31.07 3.36
C SER A 173 -11.69 32.20 4.32
N LEU A 174 -10.41 32.56 4.43
CA LEU A 174 -9.95 33.69 5.26
C LEU A 174 -10.16 35.04 4.57
N ALA A 175 -10.11 35.07 3.24
CA ALA A 175 -10.37 36.26 2.43
C ALA A 175 -11.87 36.66 2.35
N ASP A 176 -12.79 35.77 2.76
CA ASP A 176 -14.22 36.06 2.95
C ASP A 176 -14.59 36.17 4.45
N PRO A 177 -14.32 37.30 5.12
CA PRO A 177 -14.77 37.54 6.49
C PRO A 177 -16.29 37.84 6.59
N GLY A 178 -17.07 37.71 5.50
CA GLY A 178 -18.46 38.13 5.39
C GLY A 178 -19.53 37.08 5.73
N ARG A 179 -19.18 35.81 5.96
CA ARG A 179 -20.14 34.78 6.41
C ARG A 179 -19.77 34.21 7.77
N GLY A 180 -20.38 34.81 8.78
CA GLY A 180 -20.17 34.50 10.19
C GLY A 180 -20.36 33.03 10.57
N ARG A 181 -19.50 32.62 11.52
CA ARG A 181 -19.67 31.58 12.56
C ARG A 181 -20.85 30.63 12.39
N GLY A 182 -20.57 29.37 12.10
CA GLY A 182 -21.57 28.31 12.21
C GLY A 182 -21.08 26.89 11.93
N ARG A 183 -20.64 26.22 13.00
CA ARG A 183 -20.70 24.76 13.24
C ARG A 183 -19.56 23.88 12.70
N ALA A 184 -18.80 23.35 13.65
CA ALA A 184 -18.27 22.01 13.61
C ALA A 184 -19.38 20.99 13.27
N ARG A 185 -19.18 20.15 12.24
CA ARG A 185 -19.85 18.85 12.08
C ARG A 185 -18.97 17.85 11.33
N GLY A 186 -18.60 16.80 12.05
CA GLY A 186 -18.82 15.38 11.70
C GLY A 186 -18.39 14.87 10.33
N ARG A 187 -17.45 13.93 10.34
CA ARG A 187 -17.14 12.96 9.27
C ARG A 187 -18.41 12.39 8.63
N ALA A 188 -18.36 12.24 7.30
CA ALA A 188 -19.02 11.14 6.60
C ALA A 188 -18.23 10.79 5.33
N ALA A 189 -17.36 9.80 5.44
CA ALA A 189 -16.78 9.12 4.27
C ALA A 189 -17.92 8.42 3.53
N ARG A 190 -18.30 8.94 2.36
CA ARG A 190 -19.31 8.33 1.50
C ARG A 190 -18.62 7.25 0.66
N ARG A 191 -18.89 5.97 0.95
CA ARG A 191 -18.50 4.84 0.09
C ARG A 191 -19.13 5.04 -1.30
N VAL A 192 -18.32 4.97 -2.34
CA VAL A 192 -18.76 4.82 -3.73
C VAL A 192 -19.18 3.35 -3.93
N PRO A 193 -20.40 3.04 -4.39
CA PRO A 193 -20.76 1.67 -4.70
C PRO A 193 -20.04 1.19 -5.98
N ALA A 194 -19.53 -0.04 -5.93
CA ALA A 194 -18.89 -0.73 -7.04
C ALA A 194 -19.84 -0.79 -8.25
N ARG A 195 -19.41 -0.24 -9.40
CA ARG A 195 -20.11 -0.45 -10.66
C ARG A 195 -19.84 -1.85 -11.18
N ALA A 196 -20.93 -2.52 -11.51
CA ALA A 196 -21.01 -3.88 -12.01
C ALA A 196 -20.14 -4.11 -13.26
N ARG A 197 -19.44 -5.24 -13.24
CA ARG A 197 -18.75 -5.84 -14.37
C ARG A 197 -19.78 -6.16 -15.46
N ARG A 198 -19.63 -5.59 -16.67
CA ARG A 198 -20.27 -6.13 -17.86
C ARG A 198 -19.34 -7.18 -18.44
N GLY A 199 -19.83 -8.42 -18.47
CA GLY A 199 -19.16 -9.54 -19.11
C GLY A 199 -19.20 -9.40 -20.63
N CYS A 200 -18.04 -9.60 -21.26
CA CYS A 200 -17.96 -10.03 -22.64
C CYS A 200 -18.02 -11.56 -22.63
N ALA A 201 -19.23 -12.12 -22.74
CA ALA A 201 -19.42 -13.53 -23.02
C ALA A 201 -19.24 -13.77 -24.53
N GLY A 202 -18.36 -14.70 -24.86
CA GLY A 202 -18.06 -15.13 -26.22
C GLY A 202 -19.27 -15.74 -26.92
N ARG A 203 -19.37 -15.48 -28.22
CA ARG A 203 -20.38 -16.04 -29.11
C ARG A 203 -19.79 -17.29 -29.76
N SER A 204 -19.99 -18.46 -29.15
CA SER A 204 -19.82 -19.76 -29.82
C SER A 204 -21.17 -20.18 -30.39
N GLY A 205 -21.36 -19.95 -31.69
CA GLY A 205 -22.51 -20.46 -32.44
C GLY A 205 -22.04 -21.59 -33.35
N ARG A 206 -22.12 -22.83 -32.86
CA ARG A 206 -22.00 -24.05 -33.68
C ARG A 206 -23.36 -24.74 -33.66
N ALA A 207 -24.06 -24.72 -34.78
CA ALA A 207 -25.26 -25.51 -35.03
C ALA A 207 -25.38 -25.82 -36.53
N GLY A 208 -24.95 -27.02 -36.90
CA GLY A 208 -25.66 -27.85 -37.90
C GLY A 208 -26.25 -29.05 -37.13
N PRO A 209 -27.22 -29.81 -37.67
CA PRO A 209 -27.36 -30.16 -39.09
C PRO A 209 -28.80 -30.11 -39.64
N GLY A 210 -28.94 -30.28 -40.97
CA GLY A 210 -30.23 -30.59 -41.62
C GLY A 210 -30.25 -30.25 -43.11
N GLY A 211 -30.02 -31.26 -43.97
CA GLY A 211 -30.03 -31.18 -45.43
C GLY A 211 -29.12 -32.21 -46.06
#